data_AF-A0A354FFL9-F1
#
_entry.id   AF-A0A354FFL9-F1
#
_cell.length_a   1.000
_cell.length_b   1.000
_cell.length_c   1.000
_cell.angle_alpha   90.00
_cell.angle_beta   90.00
_cell.angle_gamma   90.00
#
_symmetry.space_group_name_H-M   'P 1'
#
loop_
_entity.id
_entity.type
_entity.pdbx_description
1 polymer ?
#
loop_
_entity_poly.entity_id
_entity_poly.type
_entity_poly.pdbx_seq_one_letter_code
_entity_poly.pdbx_strand_id
1 'polypeptide(L)'
;MREDIFYRFAVFTLFIPPLRERIKDIEELITHFINNFCRVYGQVSVKLNPELKQAFFSYDWPGNVRELQHVIESSLVMLNPDDKEITFEHLPSYIRPKFKQQTSHSVKYTAEGKSLNQILKNAEMQVIEDALRSHGGNITRAAKSLGILRQNLQYRMRKLGVKAEQ
;
A
#
# COMPACT_ATOMS: atom_id res chain seq x y z
N MET A 1 20.75 -23.86 23.71
CA MET A 1 20.55 -24.90 22.69
C MET A 1 21.90 -25.52 22.38
N ARG A 2 22.02 -26.84 22.21
CA ARG A 2 23.33 -27.48 21.89
C ARG A 2 23.70 -27.21 20.44
N GLU A 3 24.91 -26.72 20.22
CA GLU A 3 25.44 -26.34 18.89
C GLU A 3 25.69 -27.56 17.99
N ASP A 4 25.89 -28.75 18.55
CA ASP A 4 26.20 -29.98 17.81
C ASP A 4 25.05 -30.45 16.90
N ILE A 5 23.81 -30.17 17.28
CA ILE A 5 22.61 -30.47 16.50
C ILE A 5 22.47 -29.50 15.32
N PHE A 6 22.77 -28.21 15.52
CA PHE A 6 22.67 -27.20 14.47
C PHE A 6 23.56 -27.57 13.27
N TYR A 7 24.81 -27.97 13.52
CA TYR A 7 25.73 -28.34 12.44
C TYR A 7 25.45 -29.72 11.80
N ARG A 8 24.70 -30.61 12.46
CA ARG A 8 24.26 -31.89 11.83
C ARG A 8 23.06 -31.72 10.91
N PHE A 9 22.20 -30.74 11.15
CA PHE A 9 21.04 -30.45 10.31
C PHE A 9 21.32 -29.34 9.27
N ALA A 10 22.26 -28.43 9.55
CA ALA A 10 22.63 -27.33 8.65
C ALA A 10 23.56 -27.76 7.49
N VAL A 11 23.58 -29.04 7.13
CA VAL A 11 24.35 -29.53 5.95
C VAL A 11 23.78 -28.94 4.65
N PHE A 12 22.50 -28.58 4.64
CA PHE A 12 21.86 -27.86 3.53
C PHE A 12 20.90 -26.79 4.07
N THR A 13 21.23 -25.51 3.88
CA THR A 13 20.34 -24.41 4.25
C THR A 13 19.50 -24.00 3.05
N LEU A 14 18.19 -24.24 3.13
CA LEU A 14 17.24 -23.74 2.13
C LEU A 14 16.77 -22.35 2.53
N PHE A 15 17.17 -21.34 1.77
CA PHE A 15 16.71 -19.97 1.97
C PHE A 15 15.31 -19.78 1.38
N ILE A 16 14.35 -19.40 2.23
CA ILE A 16 12.99 -19.09 1.79
C ILE A 16 12.86 -17.56 1.78
N PRO A 17 12.82 -16.89 0.61
CA PRO A 17 12.67 -15.46 0.57
C PRO A 17 11.31 -15.04 1.14
N PRO A 18 11.25 -13.94 1.91
CA PRO A 18 10.01 -13.39 2.46
C PRO A 18 9.05 -12.96 1.36
N LEU A 19 7.75 -12.90 1.68
CA LEU A 19 6.70 -12.58 0.71
C LEU A 19 6.93 -11.28 -0.06
N ARG A 20 7.47 -10.24 0.59
CA ARG A 20 7.78 -8.94 -0.03
C ARG A 20 8.80 -9.02 -1.18
N GLU A 21 9.65 -10.05 -1.20
CA GLU A 21 10.65 -10.27 -2.27
C GLU A 21 10.08 -11.06 -3.46
N ARG A 22 8.85 -11.56 -3.34
CA ARG A 22 8.15 -12.41 -4.33
C ARG A 22 6.75 -11.88 -4.64
N ILE A 23 6.66 -10.62 -5.04
CA ILE A 23 5.39 -9.89 -5.25
C ILE A 23 4.43 -10.63 -6.23
N LYS A 24 4.96 -11.32 -7.24
CA LYS A 24 4.15 -12.12 -8.17
C LYS A 24 3.36 -13.24 -7.46
N ASP A 25 3.96 -13.84 -6.43
CA ASP A 25 3.31 -14.91 -5.65
C ASP A 25 2.15 -14.34 -4.82
N ILE A 26 2.19 -13.05 -4.43
CA ILE A 26 1.11 -12.42 -3.65
C ILE A 26 -0.20 -12.48 -4.42
N GLU A 27 -0.20 -12.19 -5.72
CA GLU A 27 -1.42 -12.19 -6.54
C GLU A 27 -2.05 -13.58 -6.62
N GLU A 28 -1.23 -14.60 -6.87
CA GLU A 28 -1.70 -15.98 -6.94
C GLU A 28 -2.16 -16.50 -5.58
N LEU A 29 -1.43 -16.16 -4.50
CA LEU A 29 -1.82 -16.53 -3.14
C LEU A 29 -3.14 -15.90 -2.73
N ILE A 30 -3.38 -14.62 -3.07
CA ILE A 30 -4.65 -13.95 -2.81
C ILE A 30 -5.79 -14.73 -3.47
N THR A 31 -5.65 -15.00 -4.77
CA THR A 31 -6.66 -15.72 -5.56
C THR A 31 -6.90 -17.12 -4.98
N HIS A 32 -5.82 -17.84 -4.66
CA HIS A 32 -5.89 -19.17 -4.07
C HIS A 32 -6.64 -19.18 -2.74
N PHE A 33 -6.26 -18.29 -1.80
CA PHE A 33 -6.89 -18.24 -0.47
C PHE A 33 -8.36 -17.82 -0.55
N ILE A 34 -8.70 -16.81 -1.35
CA ILE A 34 -10.11 -16.42 -1.53
C ILE A 34 -10.93 -17.59 -2.05
N ASN A 35 -10.49 -18.24 -3.12
CA ASN A 35 -11.22 -19.37 -3.71
C ASN A 35 -11.37 -20.54 -2.72
N ASN A 36 -10.31 -20.85 -1.99
CA ASN A 36 -10.31 -21.91 -0.99
C ASN A 36 -11.32 -21.61 0.13
N PHE A 37 -11.28 -20.41 0.71
CA PHE A 37 -12.15 -20.03 1.81
C PHE A 37 -13.59 -19.80 1.37
N CYS A 38 -13.83 -19.23 0.18
CA CYS A 38 -15.18 -19.15 -0.40
C CYS A 38 -15.82 -20.54 -0.52
N ARG A 39 -15.05 -21.56 -0.94
CA ARG A 39 -15.53 -22.95 -0.98
C ARG A 39 -15.85 -23.51 0.41
N VAL A 40 -15.04 -23.19 1.42
CA VAL A 40 -15.24 -23.64 2.81
C VAL A 40 -16.46 -22.97 3.45
N TYR A 41 -16.66 -21.67 3.23
CA TYR A 41 -17.75 -20.89 3.84
C TYR A 41 -19.01 -20.80 2.99
N GLY A 42 -19.03 -21.38 1.79
CA GLY A 42 -20.19 -21.36 0.88
C GLY A 42 -20.47 -20.01 0.24
N GLN A 43 -19.49 -19.08 0.22
CA GLN A 43 -19.61 -17.79 -0.44
C GLN A 43 -19.30 -17.92 -1.93
N VAL A 44 -20.00 -17.16 -2.78
CA VAL A 44 -19.86 -17.25 -4.24
C VAL A 44 -19.13 -16.03 -4.79
N SER A 45 -17.95 -16.26 -5.37
CA SER A 45 -17.23 -15.30 -6.23
C SER A 45 -16.90 -13.95 -5.57
N VAL A 46 -16.31 -14.00 -4.37
CA VAL A 46 -15.78 -12.81 -3.71
C VAL A 46 -14.51 -12.32 -4.41
N LYS A 47 -14.34 -11.01 -4.54
CA LYS A 47 -13.14 -10.38 -5.09
C LYS A 47 -12.53 -9.39 -4.11
N LEU A 48 -11.24 -9.11 -4.27
CA LEU A 48 -10.60 -7.99 -3.57
C LEU A 48 -10.87 -6.70 -4.34
N ASN A 49 -11.18 -5.64 -3.60
CA ASN A 49 -11.25 -4.30 -4.19
C ASN A 49 -9.90 -3.89 -4.82
N PRO A 50 -9.88 -3.19 -5.97
CA PRO A 50 -8.64 -2.82 -6.64
C PRO A 50 -7.69 -1.99 -5.78
N GLU A 51 -8.19 -1.05 -4.97
CA GLU A 51 -7.36 -0.23 -4.09
C GLU A 51 -6.76 -1.08 -2.97
N LEU A 52 -7.55 -2.00 -2.42
CA LEU A 52 -7.08 -2.94 -1.41
C LEU A 52 -6.02 -3.89 -1.98
N LYS A 53 -6.21 -4.35 -3.22
CA LYS A 53 -5.23 -5.20 -3.92
C LYS A 53 -3.89 -4.49 -4.09
N GLN A 54 -3.91 -3.19 -4.45
CA GLN A 54 -2.69 -2.39 -4.52
C GLN A 54 -2.01 -2.27 -3.14
N ALA A 55 -2.79 -2.04 -2.08
CA ALA A 55 -2.27 -1.96 -0.73
C ALA A 55 -1.63 -3.29 -0.27
N PHE A 56 -2.17 -4.43 -0.71
CA PHE A 56 -1.59 -5.75 -0.42
C PHE A 56 -0.22 -5.94 -1.09
N PHE A 57 0.00 -5.36 -2.27
CA PHE A 57 1.30 -5.38 -2.94
C PHE A 57 2.33 -4.43 -2.31
N SER A 58 1.89 -3.35 -1.64
CA SER A 58 2.80 -2.41 -0.99
C SER A 58 3.16 -2.77 0.46
N TYR A 59 2.42 -3.69 1.07
CA TYR A 59 2.63 -4.09 2.46
C TYR A 59 3.77 -5.10 2.60
N ASP A 60 4.57 -4.98 3.66
CA ASP A 60 5.80 -5.76 3.85
C ASP A 60 5.57 -7.21 4.28
N TRP A 61 4.35 -7.54 4.73
CA TRP A 61 3.96 -8.85 5.24
C TRP A 61 4.98 -9.43 6.25
N PRO A 62 5.17 -8.80 7.43
CA PRO A 62 6.10 -9.30 8.46
C PRO A 62 5.80 -10.74 8.91
N GLY A 63 4.54 -11.18 8.86
CA GLY A 63 4.16 -12.58 9.10
C GLY A 63 4.10 -13.45 7.84
N ASN A 64 4.62 -12.95 6.72
CA ASN A 64 4.79 -13.66 5.44
C ASN A 64 3.45 -14.25 4.94
N VAL A 65 3.48 -15.41 4.29
CA VAL A 65 2.28 -16.10 3.77
C VAL A 65 1.21 -16.33 4.85
N ARG A 66 1.61 -16.56 6.11
CA ARG A 66 0.68 -16.85 7.21
C ARG A 66 -0.16 -15.62 7.60
N GLU A 67 0.46 -14.44 7.61
CA GLU A 67 -0.27 -13.18 7.83
C GLU A 67 -1.23 -12.91 6.67
N LEU A 68 -0.78 -13.07 5.41
CA LEU A 68 -1.64 -12.92 4.23
C LEU A 68 -2.86 -13.84 4.29
N GLN A 69 -2.65 -15.13 4.56
CA GLN A 69 -3.72 -16.12 4.67
C GLN A 69 -4.74 -15.72 5.75
N HIS A 70 -4.27 -15.41 6.96
CA HIS A 70 -5.13 -15.04 8.07
C HIS A 70 -5.94 -13.78 7.78
N VAL A 71 -5.32 -12.77 7.17
CA VAL A 71 -5.99 -11.51 6.82
C VAL A 71 -7.11 -11.76 5.83
N ILE A 72 -6.88 -12.58 4.80
CA ILE A 72 -7.92 -12.93 3.82
C ILE A 72 -9.06 -13.72 4.47
N GLU A 73 -8.72 -14.75 5.25
CA GLU A 73 -9.70 -15.58 5.97
C GLU A 73 -10.59 -14.71 6.87
N SER A 74 -9.97 -13.89 7.72
CA SER A 74 -10.70 -13.01 8.63
C SER A 74 -11.53 -11.96 7.87
N SER A 75 -11.07 -11.51 6.70
CA SER A 75 -11.82 -10.54 5.90
C SER A 75 -13.05 -11.16 5.25
N LEU A 76 -12.98 -12.43 4.85
CA LEU A 76 -14.13 -13.18 4.33
C LEU A 76 -15.15 -13.46 5.44
N VAL A 77 -14.70 -13.75 6.66
CA VAL A 77 -15.57 -13.94 7.82
C VAL A 77 -16.30 -12.63 8.20
N MET A 78 -15.66 -11.47 8.01
CA MET A 78 -16.25 -10.16 8.26
C MET A 78 -17.16 -9.67 7.12
N LEU A 79 -17.16 -10.35 5.98
CA LEU A 79 -17.94 -9.97 4.81
C LEU A 79 -19.42 -10.31 5.04
N ASN A 80 -20.32 -9.38 4.69
CA ASN A 80 -21.74 -9.68 4.74
C ASN A 80 -22.10 -10.73 3.66
N PRO A 81 -23.14 -11.56 3.87
CA PRO A 81 -23.54 -12.59 2.91
C PRO A 81 -23.84 -12.06 1.48
N ASP A 82 -24.32 -10.82 1.38
CA ASP A 82 -24.68 -10.19 0.11
C ASP A 82 -23.49 -9.49 -0.58
N ASP A 83 -22.41 -9.25 0.16
CA ASP A 83 -21.24 -8.54 -0.35
C ASP A 83 -20.36 -9.49 -1.17
N LYS A 84 -19.94 -9.02 -2.34
CA LYS A 84 -19.05 -9.78 -3.26
C LYS A 84 -17.65 -9.20 -3.33
N GLU A 85 -17.36 -8.20 -2.51
CA GLU A 85 -16.12 -7.44 -2.58
C GLU A 85 -15.54 -7.18 -1.19
N ILE A 86 -14.29 -7.58 -1.00
CA ILE A 86 -13.51 -7.29 0.20
C ILE A 86 -12.94 -5.88 0.06
N THR A 87 -13.30 -4.99 0.98
CA THR A 87 -12.81 -3.62 1.06
C THR A 87 -11.99 -3.43 2.34
N PHE A 88 -11.41 -2.24 2.53
CA PHE A 88 -10.67 -1.93 3.75
C PHE A 88 -11.50 -2.03 5.03
N GLU A 89 -12.84 -1.93 4.95
CA GLU A 89 -13.75 -2.08 6.11
C GLU A 89 -13.78 -3.50 6.66
N HIS A 90 -13.57 -4.49 5.79
CA HIS A 90 -13.61 -5.91 6.16
C HIS A 90 -12.29 -6.41 6.75
N LEU A 91 -11.21 -5.62 6.65
CA LEU A 91 -9.92 -6.00 7.23
C LEU A 91 -9.96 -6.05 8.76
N PRO A 92 -9.19 -6.96 9.38
CA PRO A 92 -9.00 -6.96 10.82
C PRO A 92 -8.56 -5.60 11.38
N SER A 93 -9.10 -5.21 12.53
CA SER A 93 -8.81 -3.91 13.17
C SER A 93 -7.33 -3.67 13.44
N TYR A 94 -6.54 -4.72 13.69
CA TYR A 94 -5.11 -4.63 13.96
C TYR A 94 -4.26 -4.34 12.71
N ILE A 95 -4.73 -4.69 11.50
CA ILE A 95 -3.98 -4.50 10.25
C ILE A 95 -4.44 -3.28 9.46
N ARG A 96 -5.71 -2.93 9.59
CA ARG A 96 -6.35 -1.76 9.00
C ARG A 96 -5.54 -0.44 9.13
N PRO A 97 -5.01 -0.05 10.30
CA PRO A 97 -4.21 1.18 10.42
C PRO A 97 -2.87 1.08 9.68
N LYS A 98 -2.30 -0.12 9.52
CA LYS A 98 -1.01 -0.30 8.84
C LYS A 98 -1.13 -0.03 7.34
N PHE A 99 -2.25 -0.39 6.72
CA PHE A 99 -2.54 -0.05 5.32
C PHE A 99 -2.85 1.45 5.15
N LYS A 100 -3.52 2.10 6.11
CA LYS A 100 -3.76 3.56 6.10
C LYS A 100 -2.49 4.39 6.34
N GLN A 101 -1.51 3.87 7.06
CA GLN A 101 -0.22 4.55 7.26
C GLN A 101 0.67 4.48 6.02
N GLN A 102 0.54 3.47 5.17
CA GLN A 102 1.27 3.39 3.90
C GLN A 102 0.70 4.30 2.79
N THR A 103 -0.59 4.68 2.88
CA THR A 103 -1.16 5.73 2.02
C THR A 103 -0.69 7.15 2.38
N SER A 104 0.00 7.32 3.51
CA SER A 104 0.73 8.53 3.85
C SER A 104 2.12 8.49 3.17
N HIS A 105 2.13 8.80 1.88
CA HIS A 105 3.27 9.28 1.09
C HIS A 105 4.67 8.79 1.51
N SER A 106 5.03 7.58 1.13
CA SER A 106 6.43 7.32 0.75
C SER A 106 6.55 7.52 -0.76
N VAL A 107 6.97 8.72 -1.17
CA VAL A 107 7.38 8.96 -2.55
C VAL A 107 8.57 8.04 -2.81
N LYS A 108 8.32 6.89 -3.47
CA LYS A 108 9.39 6.01 -3.97
C LYS A 108 10.12 6.77 -5.08
N TYR A 109 11.21 7.44 -4.72
CA TYR A 109 12.12 8.05 -5.67
C TYR A 109 12.86 6.94 -6.43
N THR A 110 12.34 6.53 -7.58
CA THR A 110 13.08 5.67 -8.50
C THR A 110 14.14 6.54 -9.20
N ALA A 111 15.41 6.27 -8.87
CA ALA A 111 16.57 6.97 -9.45
C ALA A 111 16.94 6.47 -10.87
N GLU A 112 16.21 5.50 -11.41
CA GLU A 112 16.46 4.94 -12.74
C GLU A 112 16.09 5.96 -13.84
N GLY A 113 17.11 6.55 -14.46
CA GLY A 113 16.98 7.33 -15.70
C GLY A 113 16.48 8.77 -15.55
N LYS A 114 16.32 9.31 -14.34
CA LYS A 114 15.87 10.69 -14.11
C LYS A 114 16.98 11.53 -13.47
N SER A 115 17.18 12.74 -13.98
CA SER A 115 18.10 13.71 -13.38
C SER A 115 17.57 14.18 -12.01
N LEU A 116 18.47 14.54 -11.08
CA LEU A 116 18.12 15.08 -9.76
C LEU A 116 17.10 16.23 -9.87
N ASN A 117 17.26 17.10 -10.87
CA ASN A 117 16.35 18.20 -11.14
C ASN A 117 14.92 17.74 -11.47
N GLN A 118 14.75 16.64 -12.20
CA GLN A 118 13.43 16.08 -12.49
C GLN A 118 12.79 15.46 -11.24
N ILE A 119 13.59 14.79 -10.40
CA ILE A 119 13.12 14.19 -9.15
C ILE A 119 12.60 15.30 -8.22
N LEU A 120 13.40 16.35 -8.00
CA LEU A 120 13.01 17.50 -7.19
C LEU A 120 11.76 18.20 -7.74
N LYS A 121 11.66 18.35 -9.05
CA LYS A 121 10.49 18.95 -9.71
C LYS A 121 9.21 18.14 -9.47
N ASN A 122 9.30 16.82 -9.56
CA ASN A 122 8.15 15.93 -9.35
C ASN A 122 7.74 15.89 -7.87
N ALA A 123 8.72 15.86 -6.96
CA ALA A 123 8.45 15.95 -5.52
C ALA A 123 7.74 17.26 -5.16
N GLU A 124 8.23 18.38 -5.70
CA GLU A 124 7.63 19.70 -5.50
C GLU A 124 6.20 19.77 -6.05
N MET A 125 5.96 19.18 -7.23
CA MET A 125 4.63 19.09 -7.83
C MET A 125 3.65 18.32 -6.95
N GLN A 126 4.05 17.14 -6.47
CA GLN A 126 3.20 16.31 -5.59
C GLN A 126 2.85 17.03 -4.29
N VAL A 127 3.84 17.62 -3.61
CA VAL A 127 3.62 18.35 -2.35
C VAL A 127 2.61 19.50 -2.54
N ILE A 128 2.68 20.21 -3.67
CA ILE A 128 1.74 21.28 -3.99
C ILE A 128 0.34 20.74 -4.26
N GLU A 129 0.21 19.64 -5.00
CA GLU A 129 -1.08 19.00 -5.28
C GLU A 129 -1.74 18.47 -4.01
N ASP A 130 -0.98 17.81 -3.14
CA ASP A 130 -1.48 17.27 -1.88
C ASP A 130 -1.97 18.39 -0.96
N ALA A 131 -1.18 19.47 -0.83
CA ALA A 131 -1.59 20.64 -0.05
C ALA A 131 -2.86 21.29 -0.61
N LEU A 132 -3.02 21.36 -1.94
CA LEU A 132 -4.23 21.86 -2.57
C LEU A 132 -5.43 20.94 -2.32
N ARG A 133 -5.26 19.62 -2.46
CA ARG A 133 -6.32 18.64 -2.18
C ARG A 133 -6.77 18.68 -0.73
N SER A 134 -5.84 18.68 0.23
CA SER A 134 -6.15 18.73 1.67
C SER A 134 -6.88 20.02 2.08
N HIS A 135 -6.79 21.08 1.28
CA HIS A 135 -7.45 22.36 1.53
C HIS A 135 -8.52 22.74 0.50
N GLY A 136 -9.03 21.76 -0.26
CA GLY A 136 -10.15 21.95 -1.20
C GLY A 136 -9.88 23.03 -2.25
N GLY A 137 -8.66 23.07 -2.81
CA GLY A 137 -8.26 24.06 -3.82
C GLY A 137 -8.00 25.46 -3.26
N ASN A 138 -8.08 25.69 -1.95
CA ASN A 138 -7.84 27.00 -1.36
C ASN A 138 -6.33 27.33 -1.30
N ILE A 139 -5.86 28.04 -2.32
CA ILE A 139 -4.45 28.44 -2.50
C ILE A 139 -3.90 29.18 -1.26
N THR A 140 -4.70 30.01 -0.59
CA THR A 140 -4.24 30.76 0.59
C THR A 140 -4.00 29.84 1.78
N ARG A 141 -4.88 28.85 2.00
CA ARG A 141 -4.73 27.87 3.08
C ARG A 141 -3.60 26.89 2.79
N ALA A 142 -3.48 26.43 1.54
CA ALA A 142 -2.38 25.56 1.09
C ALA A 142 -1.01 26.25 1.19
N ALA A 143 -0.91 27.53 0.82
CA ALA A 143 0.34 28.27 0.98
C ALA A 143 0.74 28.41 2.47
N LYS A 144 -0.25 28.66 3.33
CA LYS A 144 -0.04 28.79 4.77
C LYS A 144 0.41 27.46 5.41
N SER A 145 -0.15 26.33 4.98
CA SER A 145 0.28 25.01 5.49
C SER A 145 1.67 24.62 5.00
N LEU A 146 2.04 25.03 3.79
CA LEU A 146 3.39 24.86 3.24
C LEU A 146 4.42 25.87 3.77
N GLY A 147 4.01 26.83 4.62
CA GLY A 147 4.91 27.84 5.19
C GLY A 147 5.43 28.87 4.18
N ILE A 148 4.76 29.05 3.04
CA ILE A 148 5.16 30.01 2.00
C ILE A 148 4.09 31.05 1.72
N LEU A 149 4.49 32.17 1.12
CA LEU A 149 3.58 33.22 0.68
C LEU A 149 2.69 32.72 -0.47
N ARG A 150 1.43 33.16 -0.49
CA ARG A 150 0.45 32.85 -1.55
C ARG A 150 1.00 33.11 -2.96
N GLN A 151 1.70 34.24 -3.15
CA GLN A 151 2.31 34.61 -4.43
C GLN A 151 3.43 33.64 -4.85
N ASN A 152 4.20 33.11 -3.88
CA ASN A 152 5.25 32.14 -4.13
C ASN A 152 4.66 30.78 -4.57
N LEU A 153 3.59 30.35 -3.91
CA LEU A 153 2.85 29.15 -4.31
C LEU A 153 2.27 29.29 -5.73
N GLN A 154 1.63 30.42 -6.05
CA GLN A 154 1.10 30.69 -7.39
C GLN A 154 2.19 30.69 -8.47
N TYR A 155 3.36 31.25 -8.18
CA TYR A 155 4.50 31.22 -9.09
C TYR A 155 4.96 29.77 -9.35
N ARG A 156 5.10 28.95 -8.30
CA ARG A 156 5.49 27.54 -8.41
C ARG A 156 4.44 26.72 -9.17
N MET A 157 3.15 26.93 -8.88
CA MET A 157 2.04 26.31 -9.63
C MET A 157 2.13 26.59 -11.12
N ARG A 158 2.36 27.86 -11.52
CA ARG A 158 2.51 28.24 -12.93
C ARG A 158 3.76 27.63 -13.58
N LYS A 159 4.88 27.58 -12.86
CA LYS A 159 6.14 27.00 -13.34
C LYS A 159 6.07 25.48 -13.52
N LEU A 160 5.28 24.82 -12.68
CA LEU A 160 5.11 23.36 -12.67
C LEU A 160 3.92 22.90 -13.52
N GLY A 161 2.97 23.77 -13.84
CA GLY A 161 1.76 23.43 -14.60
C GLY A 161 0.62 22.87 -13.75
N VAL A 162 0.69 23.03 -12.42
CA VAL A 162 -0.33 22.54 -11.48
C VAL A 162 -1.50 23.52 -11.44
N LYS A 163 -2.71 23.02 -11.68
CA LYS A 163 -3.96 23.79 -11.54
C LYS A 163 -4.69 23.33 -10.28
N ALA A 164 -5.30 24.28 -9.57
CA ALA A 164 -6.27 23.92 -8.54
C ALA A 164 -7.56 23.49 -9.26
N GLU A 165 -7.85 22.19 -9.25
CA GLU A 165 -9.17 21.70 -9.66
C GLU A 165 -10.19 22.11 -8.57
N GLN A 166 -11.32 22.65 -9.03
CA GLN A 166 -12.46 23.06 -8.20
C GLN A 166 -13.43 21.90 -8.03
#